data_AF-A0A0F3IGR5-F1
#
_entry.id   AF-A0A0F3IGR5-F1
#
_cell.length_a   1.000
_cell.length_b   1.000
_cell.length_c   1.000
_cell.angle_alpha   90.00
_cell.angle_beta   90.00
_cell.angle_gamma   90.00
#
_symmetry.space_group_name_H-M   'P 1'
#
loop_
_entity.id
_entity.type
_entity.pdbx_description
1 polymer ?
#
loop_
_entity_poly.entity_id
_entity_poly.type
_entity_poly.pdbx_seq_one_letter_code
_entity_poly.pdbx_strand_id
1 'polypeptide(L)'
;MASITSTGLGSGLDINGMVTKLVAAERSAADTRNTTREANDNAKITALGNFKGALSDFKTSLTTLSQTSSFQKITANSSDTSIITASALSVAEVASYQVEVKSTAQSHALASKAYADPTTVVGSGTLTINFGTTDYDTTTKAYNGFTPNANKPSLTLTIDSTNNSLVGIRDAVNKANAGVTASIINDGSGNRLVFKSTDTGLSNSMQIKVTESGGAGLSDLAF
;
A
#
# COMPACT_ATOMS: atom_id res chain seq x y z
N MET A 1 38.52 31.33 -74.69
CA MET A 1 37.07 31.56 -74.76
C MET A 1 36.38 30.22 -74.94
N ALA A 2 35.91 29.62 -73.85
CA ALA A 2 35.04 28.45 -73.91
C ALA A 2 33.60 28.96 -74.02
N SER A 3 32.93 28.59 -75.11
CA SER A 3 31.57 28.97 -75.46
C SER A 3 30.57 28.49 -74.41
N ILE A 4 29.79 29.41 -73.84
CA ILE A 4 28.55 29.06 -73.15
C ILE A 4 27.48 28.93 -74.22
N THR A 5 27.16 27.69 -74.60
CA THR A 5 26.02 27.40 -75.47
C THR A 5 24.74 27.46 -74.63
N SER A 6 23.95 28.50 -74.91
CA SER A 6 22.58 28.67 -74.43
C SER A 6 21.77 27.40 -74.68
N THR A 7 21.41 26.70 -73.61
CA THR A 7 20.47 25.57 -73.61
C THR A 7 19.27 25.93 -72.76
N GLY A 8 18.58 26.99 -73.18
CA GLY A 8 17.21 27.26 -72.80
C GLY A 8 16.29 26.94 -73.98
N LEU A 9 15.05 26.57 -73.67
CA LEU A 9 13.94 26.32 -74.61
C LEU A 9 13.82 24.86 -75.08
N GLY A 10 13.38 23.97 -74.19
CA GLY A 10 12.87 22.64 -74.56
C GLY A 10 13.22 21.47 -73.64
N SER A 11 14.19 21.62 -72.74
CA SER A 11 14.45 20.60 -71.71
C SER A 11 13.46 20.80 -70.57
N GLY A 12 12.87 19.73 -70.03
CA GLY A 12 12.08 19.74 -68.80
C GLY A 12 12.93 20.21 -67.61
N LEU A 13 13.26 21.51 -67.63
CA LEU A 13 14.01 22.23 -66.63
C LEU A 13 13.11 22.23 -65.41
N ASP A 14 13.41 21.33 -64.49
CA ASP A 14 12.82 21.31 -63.17
C ASP A 14 13.31 22.55 -62.42
N ILE A 15 12.71 23.71 -62.73
CA ILE A 15 13.01 25.00 -62.11
C ILE A 15 12.77 24.89 -60.61
N ASN A 16 11.74 24.14 -60.19
CA ASN A 16 11.50 23.83 -58.79
C ASN A 16 12.68 23.04 -58.19
N GLY A 17 13.19 22.04 -58.89
CA GLY A 17 14.37 21.27 -58.50
C GLY A 17 15.67 22.07 -58.49
N MET A 18 15.88 22.99 -59.44
CA MET A 18 17.04 23.89 -59.45
C MET A 18 16.97 24.94 -58.33
N VAL A 19 15.80 25.56 -58.12
CA VAL A 19 15.57 26.47 -56.99
C VAL A 19 15.77 25.74 -55.67
N THR A 20 15.23 24.52 -55.54
CA THR A 20 15.45 23.67 -54.35
C THR A 20 16.92 23.36 -54.15
N LYS A 21 17.67 23.01 -55.21
CA LYS A 21 19.12 22.75 -55.14
C LYS A 21 19.92 24.01 -54.79
N LEU A 22 19.54 25.18 -55.30
CA LEU A 22 20.21 26.44 -55.01
C LEU A 22 19.95 26.88 -53.56
N VAL A 23 18.71 26.78 -53.11
CA VAL A 23 18.32 27.06 -51.71
C VAL A 23 18.99 26.05 -50.77
N ALA A 24 19.06 24.77 -51.14
CA ALA A 24 19.77 23.75 -50.35
C ALA A 24 21.28 24.05 -50.29
N ALA A 25 21.90 24.49 -51.38
CA ALA A 25 23.31 24.87 -51.41
C ALA A 25 23.58 26.11 -50.53
N GLU A 26 22.73 27.13 -50.61
CA GLU A 26 22.82 28.34 -49.78
C GLU A 26 22.61 28.02 -48.29
N ARG A 27 21.68 27.12 -47.97
CA ARG A 27 21.40 26.68 -46.60
C ARG A 27 22.45 25.71 -46.05
N SER A 28 23.14 24.96 -46.91
CA SER A 28 24.05 23.88 -46.52
C SER A 28 25.07 24.30 -45.45
N ALA A 29 25.68 25.49 -45.58
CA ALA A 29 26.66 25.97 -44.61
C ALA A 29 26.03 26.28 -43.23
N ALA A 30 24.84 26.88 -43.22
CA ALA A 30 24.11 27.19 -41.99
C ALA A 30 23.57 25.93 -41.31
N ASP A 31 22.98 25.02 -42.08
CA ASP A 31 22.47 23.74 -41.59
C ASP A 31 23.62 22.88 -41.05
N THR A 32 24.76 22.78 -41.76
CA THR A 32 25.95 22.07 -41.28
C THR A 32 26.48 22.64 -39.96
N ARG A 33 26.54 23.97 -39.82
CA ARG A 33 26.96 24.63 -38.58
C ARG A 33 26.01 24.33 -37.43
N ASN A 34 24.70 24.38 -37.68
CA ASN A 34 23.68 24.11 -36.67
C ASN A 34 23.70 22.63 -36.25
N THR A 35 23.74 21.69 -37.19
CA THR A 35 23.88 20.25 -36.91
C THR A 35 25.15 19.95 -36.10
N THR A 36 26.27 20.60 -36.42
CA THR A 36 27.52 20.43 -35.67
C THR A 36 27.39 20.96 -34.23
N ARG A 37 26.74 22.12 -34.04
CA ARG A 37 26.46 22.68 -32.71
C ARG A 37 25.54 21.77 -31.91
N GLU A 38 24.44 21.31 -32.51
CA GLU A 38 23.49 20.39 -31.89
C GLU A 38 24.16 19.09 -31.47
N ALA A 39 25.00 18.49 -32.33
CA ALA A 39 25.77 17.30 -31.99
C ALA A 39 26.73 17.55 -30.80
N ASN A 40 27.39 18.72 -30.76
CA ASN A 40 28.28 19.08 -29.66
C ASN A 40 27.53 19.29 -28.33
N ASP A 41 26.37 19.95 -28.38
CA ASP A 41 25.54 20.20 -27.20
C ASP A 41 24.90 18.91 -26.69
N ASN A 42 24.42 18.03 -27.56
CA ASN A 42 23.94 16.69 -27.19
C ASN A 42 25.04 15.84 -26.54
N ALA A 43 26.28 15.92 -27.07
CA ALA A 43 27.43 15.24 -26.45
C ALA A 43 27.72 15.79 -25.05
N LYS A 44 27.68 17.12 -24.85
CA LYS A 44 27.83 17.75 -23.53
C LYS A 44 26.71 17.36 -22.56
N ILE A 45 25.45 17.35 -23.01
CA ILE A 45 24.30 16.95 -22.20
C ILE A 45 24.47 15.49 -21.74
N THR A 46 24.88 14.61 -22.65
CA THR A 46 25.14 13.20 -22.32
C THR A 46 26.29 13.06 -21.31
N ALA A 47 27.39 13.78 -21.52
CA ALA A 47 28.54 13.77 -20.60
C ALA A 47 28.16 14.29 -19.20
N LEU A 48 27.40 15.38 -19.12
CA LEU A 48 26.87 15.91 -17.85
C LEU A 48 25.87 14.97 -17.20
N GLY A 49 25.03 14.29 -17.99
CA GLY A 49 24.11 13.26 -17.51
C GLY A 49 24.85 12.09 -16.85
N ASN A 50 25.89 11.59 -17.51
CA ASN A 50 26.76 10.54 -16.98
C ASN A 50 27.48 10.99 -15.70
N PHE A 51 28.04 12.21 -15.69
CA PHE A 51 28.69 12.77 -14.51
C PHE A 51 27.72 12.94 -13.34
N LYS A 52 26.51 13.45 -13.60
CA LYS A 52 25.45 13.56 -12.58
C LYS A 52 25.05 12.20 -12.03
N GLY A 53 24.96 11.18 -12.89
CA GLY A 53 24.71 9.80 -12.47
C GLY A 53 25.79 9.30 -11.51
N ALA A 54 27.06 9.38 -11.92
CA ALA A 54 28.20 8.98 -11.08
C ALA A 54 28.26 9.75 -9.75
N LEU A 55 27.96 11.05 -9.74
CA LEU A 55 27.89 11.86 -8.52
C LEU A 55 26.73 11.45 -7.61
N SER A 56 25.59 11.05 -8.18
CA SER A 56 24.43 10.54 -7.44
C SER A 56 24.76 9.20 -6.75
N ASP A 57 25.45 8.32 -7.45
CA ASP A 57 25.89 7.02 -6.91
C ASP A 57 26.92 7.21 -5.79
N PHE A 58 27.86 8.14 -5.98
CA PHE A 58 28.83 8.51 -4.96
C PHE A 58 28.15 9.10 -3.72
N LYS A 59 27.20 10.03 -3.89
CA LYS A 59 26.41 10.61 -2.81
C LYS A 59 25.65 9.54 -2.02
N THR A 60 25.05 8.56 -2.70
CA THR A 60 24.31 7.47 -2.08
C THR A 60 25.23 6.59 -1.22
N SER A 61 26.41 6.27 -1.75
CA SER A 61 27.43 5.51 -1.04
C SER A 61 27.92 6.26 0.21
N LEU A 62 28.18 7.56 0.08
CA LEU A 62 28.61 8.40 1.20
C LEU A 62 27.51 8.57 2.26
N THR A 63 26.24 8.67 1.86
CA THR A 63 25.11 8.77 2.79
C THR A 63 24.91 7.48 3.60
N THR A 64 25.22 6.33 3.00
CA THR A 64 25.20 5.04 3.70
C THR A 64 26.36 4.95 4.68
N LEU A 65 27.54 5.42 4.27
CA LEU A 65 28.74 5.42 5.11
C LEU A 65 28.69 6.45 6.23
N SER A 66 28.00 7.56 6.05
CA SER A 66 27.88 8.61 7.09
C SER A 66 26.92 8.23 8.22
N GLN A 67 26.15 7.14 8.08
CA GLN A 67 25.27 6.65 9.14
C GLN A 67 26.07 5.95 10.23
N THR A 68 26.19 6.59 11.40
CA THR A 68 26.90 6.07 12.58
C THR A 68 26.32 4.74 13.09
N SER A 69 25.05 4.43 12.79
CA SER A 69 24.40 3.17 13.10
C SER A 69 25.00 1.97 12.35
N SER A 70 25.57 2.20 11.15
CA SER A 70 26.23 1.16 10.36
C SER A 70 27.49 0.62 11.04
N PHE A 71 28.19 1.47 11.80
CA PHE A 71 29.40 1.08 12.54
C PHE A 71 29.13 0.53 13.94
N GLN A 72 27.94 0.79 14.47
CA GLN A 72 27.48 0.32 15.79
C GLN A 72 26.45 -0.79 15.63
N LYS A 73 26.57 -1.60 14.57
CA LYS A 73 25.61 -2.66 14.29
C LYS A 73 25.78 -3.77 15.31
N ILE A 74 24.71 -4.02 16.08
CA ILE A 74 24.63 -5.12 17.03
C ILE A 74 23.84 -6.24 16.38
N THR A 75 24.31 -7.48 16.53
CA THR A 75 23.60 -8.67 16.07
C THR A 75 22.88 -9.32 17.23
N ALA A 76 21.62 -9.69 17.03
CA ALA A 76 20.88 -10.53 17.96
C ALA A 76 20.81 -11.95 17.37
N ASN A 77 21.26 -12.93 18.15
CA ASN A 77 21.20 -14.34 17.79
C ASN A 77 20.24 -15.05 18.75
N SER A 78 19.36 -15.89 18.21
CA SER A 78 18.49 -16.76 18.99
C SER A 78 19.04 -18.17 18.95
N SER A 79 19.00 -18.87 20.09
CA SER A 79 19.35 -20.30 20.16
C SER A 79 18.32 -21.18 19.45
N ASP A 80 17.06 -20.73 19.35
CA ASP A 80 15.99 -21.41 18.63
C ASP A 80 15.19 -20.40 17.81
N THR A 81 15.49 -20.33 16.51
CA THR A 81 14.84 -19.41 15.56
C THR A 81 13.43 -19.83 15.18
N SER A 82 13.00 -21.06 15.51
CA SER A 82 11.64 -21.51 15.27
C SER A 82 10.64 -20.95 16.29
N ILE A 83 11.13 -20.63 17.50
CA ILE A 83 10.34 -20.07 18.60
C ILE A 83 10.41 -18.54 18.60
N ILE A 84 11.61 -17.98 18.49
CA ILE A 84 11.81 -16.53 18.57
C ILE A 84 12.96 -16.08 17.67
N THR A 85 12.73 -14.99 16.95
CA THR A 85 13.77 -14.23 16.27
C THR A 85 13.88 -12.86 16.92
N ALA A 86 15.07 -12.28 16.89
CA ALA A 86 15.33 -10.98 17.48
C ALA A 86 16.16 -10.13 16.52
N SER A 87 15.94 -8.83 16.58
CA SER A 87 16.78 -7.81 15.94
C SER A 87 17.25 -6.84 17.01
N ALA A 88 18.46 -6.31 16.86
CA ALA A 88 19.03 -5.32 17.77
C ALA A 88 19.16 -3.98 17.05
N LEU A 89 18.79 -2.91 17.75
CA LEU A 89 19.12 -1.55 17.34
C LEU A 89 20.56 -1.22 17.73
N SER A 90 21.15 -0.19 17.12
CA SER A 90 22.53 0.24 17.40
C SER A 90 22.78 0.76 18.82
N VAL A 91 21.72 0.92 19.61
CA VAL A 91 21.76 1.37 21.02
C VAL A 91 21.47 0.21 21.99
N ALA A 92 21.30 -1.01 21.50
CA ALA A 92 21.04 -2.16 22.35
C ALA A 92 22.26 -2.49 23.23
N GLU A 93 22.02 -3.01 24.43
CA GLU A 93 23.10 -3.48 25.29
C GLU A 93 23.57 -4.88 24.85
N VAL A 94 24.88 -5.07 24.80
CA VAL A 94 25.49 -6.36 24.45
C VAL A 94 25.43 -7.27 25.68
N ALA A 95 24.48 -8.20 25.68
CA ALA A 95 24.29 -9.18 26.74
C ALA A 95 23.62 -10.46 26.23
N SER A 96 23.67 -11.52 27.04
CA SER A 96 22.92 -12.76 26.82
C SER A 96 21.64 -12.75 27.64
N TYR A 97 20.50 -13.02 26.99
CA TYR A 97 19.18 -13.01 27.62
C TYR A 97 18.58 -14.42 27.58
N GLN A 98 18.02 -14.87 28.71
CA GLN A 98 17.20 -16.08 28.76
C GLN A 98 15.73 -15.70 28.60
N VAL A 99 15.07 -16.25 27.59
CA VAL A 99 13.68 -15.93 27.24
C VAL A 99 12.87 -17.22 27.19
N GLU A 100 11.75 -17.24 27.92
CA GLU A 100 10.76 -18.32 27.89
C GLU A 100 9.45 -17.79 27.30
N VAL A 101 8.93 -18.44 26.25
CA VAL A 101 7.66 -18.08 25.62
C VAL A 101 6.54 -18.96 26.19
N LYS A 102 5.63 -18.36 26.96
CA LYS A 102 4.48 -19.07 27.57
C LYS A 102 3.24 -19.10 26.69
N SER A 103 2.91 -17.97 26.07
CA SER A 103 1.75 -17.83 25.18
C SER A 103 2.01 -16.75 24.13
N THR A 104 1.46 -16.92 22.94
CA THR A 104 1.51 -15.90 21.89
C THR A 104 0.33 -14.95 22.00
N ALA A 105 0.54 -13.68 21.62
CA ALA A 105 -0.55 -12.75 21.47
C ALA A 105 -1.41 -13.18 20.27
N GLN A 106 -2.72 -13.32 20.49
CA GLN A 106 -3.68 -13.68 19.45
C GLN A 106 -4.60 -12.52 19.13
N SER A 107 -5.14 -12.48 17.92
CA SER A 107 -6.17 -11.52 17.52
C SER A 107 -7.54 -12.05 17.91
N HIS A 108 -8.38 -11.19 18.48
CA HIS A 108 -9.75 -11.54 18.81
C HIS A 108 -10.59 -11.72 17.54
N ALA A 109 -11.45 -12.74 17.51
CA ALA A 109 -12.37 -13.00 16.43
C ALA A 109 -13.76 -13.35 16.96
N LEU A 110 -14.80 -12.78 16.34
CA LEU A 110 -16.20 -12.98 16.68
C LEU A 110 -16.93 -13.50 15.44
N ALA A 111 -17.71 -14.56 15.61
CA ALA A 111 -18.46 -15.17 14.52
C ALA A 111 -19.96 -15.11 14.82
N SER A 112 -20.72 -14.62 13.85
CA SER A 112 -22.18 -14.61 13.90
C SER A 112 -22.81 -16.01 13.81
N LYS A 113 -24.12 -16.08 14.03
CA LYS A 113 -24.92 -17.26 13.71
C LYS A 113 -24.83 -17.61 12.22
N ALA A 114 -25.20 -18.84 11.86
CA ALA A 114 -25.24 -19.26 10.47
C ALA A 114 -26.46 -18.69 9.75
N TYR A 115 -26.26 -18.20 8.53
CA TYR A 115 -27.31 -17.72 7.62
C TYR A 115 -27.31 -18.55 6.33
N ALA A 116 -28.48 -18.72 5.73
CA ALA A 116 -28.63 -19.53 4.52
C ALA A 116 -27.89 -18.93 3.31
N ASP A 117 -27.97 -17.62 3.11
CA ASP A 117 -27.39 -16.91 1.97
C ASP A 117 -26.57 -15.69 2.43
N PRO A 118 -25.38 -15.40 1.86
CA PRO A 118 -24.60 -14.19 2.17
C PRO A 118 -25.31 -12.87 1.82
N THR A 119 -26.35 -12.90 0.98
CA THR A 119 -27.17 -11.74 0.62
C THR A 119 -28.40 -11.57 1.52
N THR A 120 -28.59 -12.47 2.50
CA THR A 120 -29.69 -12.38 3.47
C THR A 120 -29.67 -11.03 4.17
N VAL A 121 -30.82 -10.35 4.17
CA VAL A 121 -31.01 -9.08 4.86
C VAL A 121 -31.05 -9.33 6.37
N VAL A 122 -30.21 -8.62 7.11
CA VAL A 122 -30.03 -8.72 8.57
C VAL A 122 -30.48 -7.47 9.31
N GLY A 123 -31.43 -6.70 8.75
CA GLY A 123 -32.01 -5.51 9.40
C GLY A 123 -31.18 -4.23 9.24
N SER A 124 -31.74 -3.11 9.72
CA SER A 124 -31.15 -1.77 9.59
C SER A 124 -30.92 -1.14 10.96
N GLY A 125 -29.94 -0.24 11.08
CA GLY A 125 -29.59 0.39 12.34
C GLY A 125 -28.17 0.95 12.39
N THR A 126 -27.57 0.93 13.57
CA THR A 126 -26.19 1.35 13.81
C THR A 126 -25.41 0.21 14.44
N LEU A 127 -24.33 -0.19 13.79
CA LEU A 127 -23.37 -1.18 14.28
C LEU A 127 -22.15 -0.44 14.85
N THR A 128 -21.87 -0.62 16.14
CA THR A 128 -20.71 -0.02 16.81
C THR A 128 -19.76 -1.09 17.30
N ILE A 129 -18.53 -1.10 16.80
CA ILE A 129 -17.45 -2.00 17.23
C ILE A 129 -16.50 -1.21 18.12
N ASN A 130 -16.47 -1.57 19.40
CA ASN A 130 -15.55 -0.99 20.38
C ASN A 130 -14.32 -1.90 20.53
N PHE A 131 -13.15 -1.28 20.71
CA PHE A 131 -11.92 -1.99 21.05
C PHE A 131 -11.60 -1.79 22.53
N GLY A 132 -11.09 -2.81 23.18
CA GLY A 132 -10.94 -2.81 24.63
C GLY A 132 -10.46 -4.14 25.17
N THR A 133 -10.63 -4.32 26.48
CA THR A 133 -10.38 -5.58 27.17
C THR A 133 -11.69 -6.18 27.61
N THR A 134 -11.97 -7.41 27.19
CA THR A 134 -13.12 -8.17 27.67
C THR A 134 -12.72 -8.89 28.95
N ASP A 135 -13.49 -8.69 30.01
CA ASP A 135 -13.42 -9.51 31.21
C ASP A 135 -14.33 -10.73 30.99
N TYR A 136 -13.69 -11.84 30.61
CA TYR A 136 -14.34 -13.12 30.37
C TYR A 136 -13.61 -14.19 31.16
N ASP A 137 -14.33 -14.83 32.08
CA ASP A 137 -13.80 -15.98 32.82
C ASP A 137 -14.01 -17.24 31.97
N THR A 138 -12.91 -17.79 31.46
CA THR A 138 -12.92 -19.00 30.64
C THR A 138 -13.39 -20.25 31.39
N THR A 139 -13.32 -20.25 32.72
CA THR A 139 -13.68 -21.39 33.58
C THR A 139 -15.19 -21.43 33.83
N THR A 140 -15.77 -20.28 34.21
CA THR A 140 -17.20 -20.15 34.48
C THR A 140 -18.01 -19.76 33.25
N LYS A 141 -17.34 -19.42 32.14
CA LYS A 141 -17.91 -18.89 30.89
C LYS A 141 -18.71 -17.59 31.11
N ALA A 142 -18.39 -16.86 32.17
CA ALA A 142 -19.08 -15.63 32.54
C ALA A 142 -18.47 -14.41 31.82
N TYR A 143 -19.34 -13.58 31.26
CA TYR A 143 -18.98 -12.24 30.77
C TYR A 143 -19.19 -11.24 31.92
N ASN A 144 -18.10 -10.69 32.43
CA ASN A 144 -18.11 -9.80 33.59
C ASN A 144 -18.09 -8.32 33.19
N GLY A 145 -17.65 -8.00 31.97
CA GLY A 145 -17.71 -6.65 31.43
C GLY A 145 -16.72 -6.39 30.29
N PHE A 146 -16.69 -5.12 29.87
CA PHE A 146 -15.79 -4.64 28.83
C PHE A 146 -15.25 -3.26 29.20
N THR A 147 -13.93 -3.13 29.19
CA THR A 147 -13.24 -1.86 29.42
C THR A 147 -12.71 -1.31 28.08
N PRO A 148 -13.23 -0.19 27.57
CA PRO A 148 -12.78 0.39 26.30
C PRO A 148 -11.30 0.80 26.34
N ASN A 149 -10.62 0.64 25.22
CA ASN A 149 -9.25 1.11 25.02
C ASN A 149 -9.26 2.57 24.57
N ALA A 150 -8.80 3.49 25.44
CA ALA A 150 -8.78 4.92 25.16
C ALA A 150 -7.89 5.31 23.96
N ASN A 151 -6.93 4.46 23.58
CA ASN A 151 -6.01 4.72 22.46
C ASN A 151 -6.57 4.26 21.11
N LYS A 152 -7.74 3.61 21.09
CA LYS A 152 -8.37 3.12 19.87
C LYS A 152 -9.80 3.62 19.73
N PRO A 153 -10.11 4.38 18.67
CA PRO A 153 -11.47 4.84 18.42
C PRO A 153 -12.39 3.66 18.12
N SER A 154 -13.64 3.76 18.55
CA SER A 154 -14.70 2.83 18.15
C SER A 154 -15.09 3.06 16.69
N LEU A 155 -15.41 1.99 15.97
CA LEU A 155 -15.99 2.06 14.64
C LEU A 155 -17.52 2.10 14.76
N THR A 156 -18.16 3.13 14.23
CA THR A 156 -19.62 3.21 14.12
C THR A 156 -20.02 3.22 12.66
N LEU A 157 -20.90 2.28 12.27
CA LEU A 157 -21.40 2.11 10.91
C LEU A 157 -22.93 2.23 10.91
N THR A 158 -23.44 3.05 10.00
CA THR A 158 -24.88 3.09 9.69
C THR A 158 -25.19 1.98 8.69
N ILE A 159 -26.14 1.12 9.05
CA ILE A 159 -26.65 0.04 8.23
C ILE A 159 -28.05 0.41 7.74
N ASP A 160 -28.22 0.53 6.44
CA ASP A 160 -29.46 0.91 5.77
C ASP A 160 -29.78 -0.06 4.62
N SER A 161 -30.81 0.25 3.81
CA SER A 161 -31.25 -0.62 2.71
C SER A 161 -30.19 -0.89 1.63
N THR A 162 -29.07 -0.16 1.61
CA THR A 162 -27.99 -0.34 0.63
C THR A 162 -26.93 -1.34 1.10
N ASN A 163 -26.82 -1.60 2.40
CA ASN A 163 -25.75 -2.42 2.99
C ASN A 163 -26.23 -3.39 4.10
N ASN A 164 -27.54 -3.56 4.29
CA ASN A 164 -28.17 -4.43 5.29
C ASN A 164 -28.07 -5.95 5.02
N SER A 165 -27.15 -6.41 4.19
CA SER A 165 -26.85 -7.84 4.00
C SER A 165 -25.50 -8.22 4.62
N LEU A 166 -25.21 -9.51 4.80
CA LEU A 166 -23.89 -9.93 5.32
C LEU A 166 -22.75 -9.42 4.43
N VAL A 167 -22.94 -9.47 3.10
CA VAL A 167 -22.01 -8.89 2.12
C VAL A 167 -21.88 -7.38 2.29
N GLY A 168 -23.01 -6.68 2.42
CA GLY A 168 -23.02 -5.24 2.63
C GLY A 168 -22.28 -4.81 3.90
N ILE A 169 -22.52 -5.51 5.03
CA ILE A 169 -21.85 -5.25 6.30
C ILE A 169 -20.36 -5.56 6.20
N ARG A 170 -19.98 -6.70 5.61
CA ARG A 170 -18.56 -7.06 5.37
C ARG A 170 -17.84 -5.94 4.64
N ASP A 171 -18.43 -5.48 3.54
CA ASP A 171 -17.81 -4.47 2.66
C ASP A 171 -17.76 -3.11 3.36
N ALA A 172 -18.80 -2.74 4.11
CA ALA A 172 -18.82 -1.51 4.92
C ALA A 172 -17.72 -1.51 6.00
N VAL A 173 -17.53 -2.62 6.69
CA VAL A 173 -16.49 -2.78 7.74
C VAL A 173 -15.10 -2.69 7.13
N ASN A 174 -14.84 -3.44 6.06
CA ASN A 174 -13.54 -3.44 5.39
C ASN A 174 -13.22 -2.09 4.75
N LYS A 175 -14.22 -1.37 4.22
CA LYS A 175 -14.05 -0.02 3.67
C LYS A 175 -13.73 1.01 4.75
N ALA A 176 -14.21 0.83 5.98
CA ALA A 176 -13.93 1.75 7.08
C ALA A 176 -12.48 1.69 7.57
N ASN A 177 -11.76 0.58 7.32
CA ASN A 177 -10.35 0.38 7.66
C ASN A 177 -10.00 0.78 9.12
N ALA A 178 -10.86 0.41 10.07
CA ALA A 178 -10.81 0.88 11.46
C ALA A 178 -10.28 -0.19 12.44
N GLY A 179 -9.28 -0.97 12.04
CA GLY A 179 -8.64 -1.96 12.92
C GLY A 179 -9.40 -3.28 13.12
N VAL A 180 -10.39 -3.54 12.26
CA VAL A 180 -11.15 -4.80 12.20
C VAL A 180 -11.32 -5.19 10.73
N THR A 181 -11.23 -6.50 10.46
CA THR A 181 -11.55 -7.09 9.16
C THR A 181 -12.80 -7.96 9.29
N ALA A 182 -13.67 -7.89 8.31
CA ALA A 182 -14.85 -8.73 8.21
C ALA A 182 -14.71 -9.71 7.04
N SER A 183 -15.14 -10.95 7.26
CA SER A 183 -15.14 -12.01 6.25
C SER A 183 -16.41 -12.85 6.36
N ILE A 184 -16.84 -13.46 5.26
CA ILE A 184 -17.95 -14.42 5.28
C ILE A 184 -17.34 -15.80 5.06
N ILE A 185 -17.59 -16.70 6.01
CA ILE A 185 -17.11 -18.08 5.97
C ILE A 185 -18.33 -18.99 5.87
N ASN A 186 -18.33 -19.86 4.87
CA ASN A 186 -19.29 -20.97 4.80
C ASN A 186 -18.68 -22.18 5.49
N ASP A 187 -19.29 -22.63 6.59
CA ASP A 187 -18.80 -23.74 7.41
C ASP A 187 -19.45 -25.10 7.06
N GLY A 188 -20.20 -25.16 5.95
CA GLY A 188 -21.00 -26.32 5.53
C GLY A 188 -22.39 -26.39 6.18
N SER A 189 -22.63 -25.65 7.26
CA SER A 189 -23.95 -25.49 7.89
C SER A 189 -24.65 -24.18 7.53
N GLY A 190 -23.88 -23.21 7.05
CA GLY A 190 -24.36 -21.94 6.51
C GLY A 190 -23.23 -20.91 6.42
N ASN A 191 -23.59 -19.68 6.10
CA ASN A 191 -22.68 -18.55 5.97
C ASN A 191 -22.62 -17.77 7.28
N ARG A 192 -21.42 -17.50 7.80
CA ARG A 192 -21.18 -16.71 9.01
C ARG A 192 -20.36 -15.49 8.67
N LEU A 193 -20.81 -14.33 9.11
CA LEU A 193 -19.97 -13.13 9.17
C LEU A 193 -19.02 -13.25 10.37
N VAL A 194 -17.72 -13.12 10.11
CA VAL A 194 -16.64 -13.19 11.08
C VAL A 194 -15.90 -11.87 11.10
N PHE A 195 -15.84 -11.24 12.27
CA PHE A 195 -15.05 -10.04 12.55
C PHE A 195 -13.75 -10.44 13.23
N LYS A 196 -12.62 -9.93 12.76
CA LYS A 196 -11.30 -10.19 13.33
C LYS A 196 -10.55 -8.88 13.56
N SER A 197 -10.02 -8.68 14.77
CA SER A 197 -9.15 -7.53 15.04
C SER A 197 -7.86 -7.66 14.23
N THR A 198 -7.38 -6.55 13.66
CA THR A 198 -6.10 -6.54 12.93
C THR A 198 -4.91 -6.68 13.86
N ASP A 199 -5.06 -6.27 15.13
CA ASP A 199 -4.01 -6.32 16.14
C ASP A 199 -4.21 -7.48 17.10
N THR A 200 -3.12 -7.94 17.69
CA THR A 200 -3.13 -9.01 18.70
C THR A 200 -3.18 -8.44 20.11
N GLY A 201 -3.56 -9.26 21.08
CA GLY A 201 -3.49 -8.92 22.50
C GLY A 201 -4.81 -8.49 23.11
N LEU A 202 -4.88 -8.56 24.44
CA LEU A 202 -6.12 -8.43 25.21
C LEU A 202 -6.78 -7.05 25.09
N SER A 203 -6.00 -5.98 24.97
CA SER A 203 -6.50 -4.60 24.80
C SER A 203 -7.09 -4.31 23.42
N ASN A 204 -7.06 -5.29 22.52
CA ASN A 204 -7.63 -5.25 21.17
C ASN A 204 -8.83 -6.21 21.03
N SER A 205 -9.37 -6.68 22.17
CA SER A 205 -10.65 -7.38 22.17
C SER A 205 -11.74 -6.45 21.62
N MET A 206 -12.80 -7.06 21.09
CA MET A 206 -13.87 -6.37 20.37
C MET A 206 -15.18 -6.60 21.12
N GLN A 207 -15.97 -5.55 21.23
CA GLN A 207 -17.39 -5.61 21.63
C GLN A 207 -18.21 -5.00 20.51
N ILE A 208 -19.24 -5.72 20.07
CA ILE A 208 -20.11 -5.29 18.98
C ILE A 208 -21.47 -4.92 19.56
N LYS A 209 -21.78 -3.62 19.57
CA LYS A 209 -23.09 -3.10 19.98
C LYS A 209 -23.92 -2.77 18.76
N VAL A 210 -25.20 -3.08 18.82
CA VAL A 210 -26.16 -2.78 17.75
C VAL A 210 -27.29 -1.93 18.33
N THR A 211 -27.68 -0.90 17.58
CA THR A 211 -28.93 -0.15 17.79
C THR A 211 -29.78 -0.32 16.54
N GLU A 212 -30.89 -1.05 16.62
CA GLU A 212 -31.79 -1.27 15.48
C GLU A 212 -32.65 -0.03 15.22
N SER A 213 -32.88 0.31 13.94
CA SER A 213 -33.76 1.41 13.53
C SER A 213 -34.92 0.94 12.64
N GLY A 214 -35.27 -0.35 12.71
CA GLY A 214 -36.34 -1.02 11.96
C GLY A 214 -35.92 -2.40 11.46
N GLY A 215 -36.87 -3.34 11.34
CA GLY A 215 -36.63 -4.75 10.97
C GLY A 215 -35.82 -5.54 12.02
N ALA A 216 -36.23 -6.77 12.34
CA ALA A 216 -35.51 -7.60 13.31
C ALA A 216 -34.32 -8.34 12.66
N GLY A 217 -33.17 -8.39 13.33
CA GLY A 217 -32.08 -9.33 12.98
C GLY A 217 -30.67 -8.76 13.01
N LEU A 218 -30.50 -7.44 13.17
CA LEU A 218 -29.16 -6.84 13.24
C LEU A 218 -28.54 -7.08 14.61
N SER A 219 -29.38 -7.13 15.65
CA SER A 219 -29.04 -7.50 17.02
C SER A 219 -28.41 -8.89 17.16
N ASP A 220 -28.62 -9.80 16.20
CA ASP A 220 -27.95 -11.10 16.15
C ASP A 220 -26.42 -10.98 15.90
N LEU A 221 -25.95 -9.81 15.49
CA LEU A 221 -24.54 -9.49 15.32
C LEU A 221 -23.94 -8.79 16.54
N ALA A 222 -24.69 -8.60 17.62
CA ALA A 222 -24.18 -8.02 18.86
C ALA A 222 -23.39 -9.06 19.69
N PHE A 223 -22.26 -8.64 20.25
CA PHE A 223 -21.31 -9.45 21.03
C PHE A 223 -20.68 -8.65 22.16
#